data_AF-A0A9Q2XKA5-F1
#
_entry.id   AF-A0A9Q2XKA5-F1
#
_cell.length_a   1.000
_cell.length_b   1.000
_cell.length_c   1.000
_cell.angle_alpha   90.00
_cell.angle_beta   90.00
_cell.angle_gamma   90.00
#
_symmetry.space_group_name_H-M   'P 1'
#
loop_
_entity.id
_entity.type
_entity.pdbx_description
1 polymer ?
#
loop_
_entity_poly.entity_id
_entity_poly.type
_entity_poly.pdbx_seq_one_letter_code
_entity_poly.pdbx_strand_id
1 'polypeptide(L)'
;MKIVKTLLLASLFSALAGCGSDAIEGKFNVQASVMGFKSNVGTAELDEDYITLLGDKYQIDEWERDGDTIIARNKDGEAVMNARVEDNGNRLVVLDGGELVSMTLTRIQ
;
A
#
# COMPACT_ATOMS: atom_id res chain seq x y z
N MET A 1 56.68 21.62 6.69
CA MET A 1 55.31 22.19 6.67
C MET A 1 54.61 21.79 5.38
N LYS A 2 53.28 21.62 5.46
CA LYS A 2 52.29 21.25 4.41
C LYS A 2 52.30 19.75 4.08
N ILE A 3 51.59 18.87 4.81
CA ILE A 3 50.12 18.70 4.91
C ILE A 3 49.45 18.78 3.53
N VAL A 4 49.08 17.63 2.97
CA VAL A 4 47.71 17.36 2.49
C VAL A 4 47.45 15.85 2.61
N LYS A 5 46.71 15.46 3.66
CA LYS A 5 45.96 14.20 3.70
C LYS A 5 44.67 14.45 2.92
N THR A 6 44.36 13.65 1.91
CA THR A 6 43.00 13.58 1.38
C THR A 6 42.68 12.13 1.04
N LEU A 7 42.32 11.38 2.09
CA LEU A 7 41.47 10.21 1.96
C LEU A 7 40.08 10.74 1.58
N LEU A 8 39.76 10.70 0.29
CA LEU A 8 38.37 10.77 -0.14
C LEU A 8 37.78 9.36 0.05
N LEU A 9 37.05 9.22 1.15
CA LEU A 9 36.13 8.12 1.39
C LEU A 9 35.23 7.99 0.15
N ALA A 10 35.41 6.90 -0.60
CA ALA A 10 34.41 6.45 -1.53
C ALA A 10 33.15 6.14 -0.73
N SER A 11 32.18 7.05 -0.83
CA SER A 11 30.85 6.93 -0.29
C SER A 11 30.18 5.70 -0.88
N LEU A 12 30.21 4.60 -0.11
CA LEU A 12 29.28 3.48 -0.21
C LEU A 12 27.87 3.99 0.12
N PHE A 13 27.27 4.74 -0.79
CA PHE A 13 25.82 4.74 -0.93
C PHE A 13 25.49 3.60 -1.87
N SER A 14 25.46 2.40 -1.30
CA SER A 14 24.56 1.37 -1.80
C SER A 14 23.17 1.97 -1.69
N ALA A 15 22.70 2.63 -2.75
CA ALA A 15 21.28 2.85 -2.93
C ALA A 15 20.64 1.49 -2.70
N LEU A 16 19.75 1.40 -1.71
CA LEU A 16 18.80 0.32 -1.62
C LEU A 16 17.96 0.39 -2.90
N ALA A 17 18.46 -0.17 -3.99
CA ALA A 17 17.63 -0.66 -5.06
C ALA A 17 16.92 -1.90 -4.49
N GLY A 18 15.99 -1.65 -3.55
CA GLY A 18 14.86 -2.53 -3.36
C GLY A 18 14.07 -2.43 -4.66
N CYS A 19 14.42 -3.28 -5.62
CA CYS A 19 13.60 -3.59 -6.77
C CYS A 19 12.43 -4.45 -6.26
N GLY A 20 11.63 -3.87 -5.37
CA GLY A 20 10.42 -4.44 -4.81
C GLY A 20 9.34 -3.40 -5.05
N SER A 21 8.28 -3.80 -5.73
CA SER A 21 7.09 -2.98 -5.87
C SER A 21 6.64 -2.50 -4.48
N ASP A 22 6.23 -1.24 -4.37
CA ASP A 22 5.61 -0.72 -3.15
C ASP A 22 4.22 -1.34 -2.88
N ALA A 23 3.74 -2.15 -3.84
CA ALA A 23 2.49 -2.89 -3.76
C ALA A 23 2.41 -3.80 -2.53
N ILE A 24 1.20 -3.87 -1.97
CA ILE A 24 0.85 -4.93 -1.02
C ILE A 24 0.02 -5.95 -1.75
N GLU A 25 0.65 -7.05 -2.11
CA GLU A 25 0.00 -8.14 -2.82
C GLU A 25 -0.72 -9.09 -1.88
N GLY A 26 -1.81 -9.71 -2.35
CA GLY A 26 -2.48 -10.83 -1.68
C GLY A 26 -4.00 -10.80 -1.77
N LYS A 27 -4.64 -11.82 -1.18
CA LYS A 27 -6.10 -11.91 -1.05
C LYS A 27 -6.53 -11.52 0.36
N PHE A 28 -7.63 -10.79 0.45
CA PHE A 28 -8.13 -10.20 1.68
C PHE A 28 -9.64 -10.41 1.81
N ASN A 29 -10.11 -10.63 3.03
CA ASN A 29 -11.50 -10.46 3.41
C ASN A 29 -11.80 -8.97 3.57
N VAL A 30 -12.91 -8.51 3.00
CA VAL A 30 -13.36 -7.13 3.11
C VAL A 30 -14.43 -7.05 4.19
N GLN A 31 -14.18 -6.25 5.21
CA GLN A 31 -15.14 -5.92 6.25
C GLN A 31 -15.54 -4.45 6.11
N ALA A 32 -16.83 -4.20 5.93
CA ALA A 32 -17.39 -2.87 6.02
C ALA A 32 -17.95 -2.64 7.42
N SER A 33 -17.80 -1.42 7.94
CA SER A 33 -18.38 -0.98 9.19
C SER A 33 -19.18 0.29 8.98
N VAL A 34 -20.48 0.27 9.30
CA VAL A 34 -21.36 1.42 9.23
C VAL A 34 -21.92 1.70 10.62
N MET A 35 -21.65 2.88 11.17
CA MET A 35 -22.07 3.26 12.54
C MET A 35 -21.75 2.19 13.60
N GLY A 36 -20.58 1.54 13.48
CA GLY A 36 -20.12 0.49 14.39
C GLY A 36 -20.64 -0.93 14.11
N PHE A 37 -21.60 -1.11 13.20
CA PHE A 37 -22.02 -2.42 12.74
C PHE A 37 -21.05 -2.95 11.68
N LYS A 38 -20.40 -4.08 11.97
CA LYS A 38 -19.39 -4.72 11.10
C LYS A 38 -19.98 -5.90 10.36
N SER A 39 -19.74 -5.99 9.06
CA SER A 39 -20.08 -7.16 8.24
C SER A 39 -18.94 -7.51 7.29
N ASN A 40 -18.69 -8.80 7.10
CA ASN A 40 -17.94 -9.25 5.93
C ASN A 40 -18.83 -9.02 4.70
N VAL A 41 -18.27 -8.37 3.68
CA VAL A 41 -19.01 -7.97 2.47
C VAL A 41 -18.42 -8.59 1.20
N GLY A 42 -17.30 -9.31 1.31
CA GLY A 42 -16.67 -9.97 0.17
C GLY A 42 -15.16 -10.11 0.32
N THR A 43 -14.48 -10.16 -0.81
CA THR A 43 -13.02 -10.29 -0.88
C THR A 43 -12.41 -9.21 -1.77
N ALA A 44 -11.13 -8.97 -1.54
CA ALA A 44 -10.29 -8.15 -2.39
C ALA A 44 -9.02 -8.93 -2.75
N GLU A 45 -8.50 -8.70 -3.95
CA GLU A 45 -7.20 -9.19 -4.39
C GLU A 45 -6.38 -7.99 -4.83
N LEU A 46 -5.24 -7.79 -4.20
CA LEU A 46 -4.31 -6.71 -4.51
C LEU A 46 -3.11 -7.33 -5.20
N ASP A 47 -2.71 -6.72 -6.30
CA ASP A 47 -1.60 -7.13 -7.17
C ASP A 47 -0.84 -5.86 -7.62
N GLU A 48 0.34 -6.02 -8.20
CA GLU A 48 1.09 -4.88 -8.74
C GLU A 48 0.32 -4.17 -9.87
N ASP A 49 -0.34 -4.92 -10.73
CA ASP A 49 -1.00 -4.41 -11.94
C ASP A 49 -2.51 -4.14 -11.74
N TYR A 50 -3.11 -4.68 -10.68
CA TYR A 50 -4.54 -4.56 -10.48
C TYR A 50 -5.01 -4.68 -9.03
N ILE A 51 -6.21 -4.17 -8.78
CA ILE A 51 -6.99 -4.47 -7.59
C ILE A 51 -8.31 -5.07 -8.03
N THR A 52 -8.71 -6.19 -7.43
CA THR A 52 -10.11 -6.61 -7.41
C THR A 52 -10.73 -6.29 -6.07
N LEU A 53 -11.92 -5.71 -6.07
CA LEU A 53 -12.64 -5.35 -4.87
C LEU A 53 -14.12 -5.66 -5.07
N LEU A 54 -14.67 -6.57 -4.24
CA LEU A 54 -16.09 -6.95 -4.28
C LEU A 54 -16.59 -7.44 -5.66
N GLY A 55 -15.68 -7.94 -6.50
CA GLY A 55 -15.98 -8.45 -7.85
C GLY A 55 -15.63 -7.49 -8.98
N ASP A 56 -15.41 -6.21 -8.69
CA ASP A 56 -14.92 -5.25 -9.67
C ASP A 56 -13.40 -5.31 -9.79
N LYS A 57 -12.86 -5.12 -11.00
CA LYS A 57 -11.42 -5.09 -11.27
C LYS A 57 -10.98 -3.71 -11.76
N TYR A 58 -9.95 -3.18 -11.12
CA TYR A 58 -9.34 -1.89 -11.39
C TYR A 58 -7.89 -2.11 -11.83
N GLN A 59 -7.48 -1.48 -12.94
CA GLN A 59 -6.10 -1.50 -13.39
C GLN A 59 -5.30 -0.48 -12.59
N ILE A 60 -4.12 -0.88 -12.11
CA ILE A 60 -3.19 -0.03 -11.36
C ILE A 60 -1.96 0.19 -12.23
N ASP A 61 -1.54 1.45 -12.31
CA ASP A 61 -0.35 1.89 -13.04
C ASP A 61 0.79 2.25 -12.07
N GLU A 62 0.42 2.70 -10.86
CA GLU A 62 1.38 3.14 -9.85
C GLU A 62 0.94 2.75 -8.44
N TRP A 63 1.90 2.25 -7.67
CA TRP A 63 1.82 2.12 -6.23
C TRP A 63 2.79 3.11 -5.59
N GLU A 64 2.28 3.91 -4.65
CA GLU A 64 3.04 4.87 -3.87
C GLU A 64 2.98 4.46 -2.39
N ARG A 65 4.12 4.46 -1.71
CA ARG A 65 4.20 4.22 -0.26
C ARG A 65 4.77 5.43 0.46
N ASP A 66 4.00 5.94 1.42
CA ASP A 66 4.42 6.98 2.36
C ASP A 66 4.25 6.49 3.79
N GLY A 67 5.36 6.07 4.41
CA GLY A 67 5.37 5.52 5.76
C GLY A 67 4.49 4.28 5.91
N ASP A 68 3.39 4.42 6.66
CA ASP A 68 2.40 3.37 6.92
C ASP A 68 1.24 3.40 5.93
N THR A 69 1.24 4.27 4.93
CA THR A 69 0.14 4.45 3.99
C THR A 69 0.56 4.02 2.59
N ILE A 70 -0.36 3.39 1.87
CA ILE A 70 -0.20 3.00 0.46
C ILE A 70 -1.31 3.64 -0.37
N ILE A 71 -0.95 4.07 -1.57
CA ILE A 71 -1.88 4.63 -2.55
C ILE A 71 -1.69 3.88 -3.86
N ALA A 72 -2.77 3.32 -4.40
CA ALA A 72 -2.81 2.72 -5.72
C ALA A 72 -3.49 3.67 -6.70
N ARG A 73 -2.89 3.94 -7.86
CA ARG A 73 -3.42 4.86 -8.88
C ARG A 73 -3.63 4.17 -10.21
N ASN A 74 -4.66 4.58 -10.94
CA ASN A 74 -4.86 4.16 -12.33
C ASN A 74 -3.97 4.97 -13.29
N LYS A 75 -3.98 4.61 -14.58
CA LYS A 75 -3.23 5.30 -15.65
C LYS A 75 -3.54 6.79 -15.82
N ASP A 76 -4.67 7.25 -15.29
CA ASP A 76 -5.10 8.65 -15.36
C ASP A 76 -4.62 9.44 -14.11
N GLY A 77 -3.89 8.78 -13.20
CA GLY A 77 -3.35 9.33 -11.95
C GLY A 77 -4.37 9.38 -10.80
N GLU A 78 -5.57 8.86 -11.00
CA GLU A 78 -6.65 8.86 -10.01
C GLU A 78 -6.39 7.76 -8.97
N ALA A 79 -6.59 8.09 -7.69
CA ALA A 79 -6.48 7.13 -6.61
C ALA A 79 -7.63 6.11 -6.69
N VAL A 80 -7.28 4.84 -6.83
CA VAL A 80 -8.21 3.70 -6.78
C VAL A 80 -8.38 3.23 -5.34
N MET A 81 -7.30 3.28 -4.55
CA MET A 81 -7.32 2.91 -3.14
C MET A 81 -6.30 3.75 -2.37
N ASN A 82 -6.70 4.26 -1.21
CA ASN A 82 -5.79 4.77 -0.20
C ASN A 82 -6.00 4.00 1.11
N ALA A 83 -4.95 3.37 1.62
CA ALA A 83 -5.05 2.54 2.82
C ALA A 83 -3.86 2.69 3.77
N ARG A 84 -4.15 2.72 5.07
CA ARG A 84 -3.15 2.50 6.10
C ARG A 84 -2.86 1.01 6.22
N VAL A 85 -1.58 0.69 6.27
CA VAL A 85 -1.01 -0.63 6.45
C VAL A 85 -0.79 -0.88 7.93
N GLU A 86 -1.39 -1.95 8.43
CA GLU A 86 -1.26 -2.42 9.80
C GLU A 86 -0.86 -3.90 9.81
N ASP A 87 -0.47 -4.40 10.99
CA ASP A 87 -0.14 -5.80 11.22
C ASP A 87 0.85 -6.38 10.19
N ASN A 88 1.87 -5.60 9.81
CA ASN A 88 2.87 -5.95 8.80
C ASN A 88 2.26 -6.32 7.42
N GLY A 89 1.19 -5.65 7.02
CA GLY A 89 0.52 -5.89 5.73
C GLY A 89 -0.50 -7.02 5.77
N ASN A 90 -0.83 -7.53 6.95
CA ASN A 90 -1.94 -8.47 7.14
C ASN A 90 -3.29 -7.76 7.33
N ARG A 91 -3.28 -6.48 7.68
CA ARG A 91 -4.49 -5.67 7.84
C ARG A 91 -4.32 -4.34 7.14
N LEU A 92 -5.31 -3.94 6.34
CA LEU A 92 -5.34 -2.63 5.69
C LEU A 92 -6.61 -1.89 6.10
N VAL A 93 -6.51 -0.59 6.37
CA VAL A 93 -7.65 0.29 6.68
C VAL A 93 -7.79 1.31 5.58
N VAL A 94 -8.86 1.20 4.78
CA VAL A 94 -9.13 2.12 3.66
C VAL A 94 -9.58 3.48 4.23
N LEU A 95 -8.95 4.54 3.75
CA LEU A 95 -9.10 5.89 4.29
C LEU A 95 -10.24 6.70 3.63
N ASP A 96 -10.78 6.22 2.51
CA ASP A 96 -11.73 6.97 1.67
C ASP A 96 -13.20 6.93 2.15
N GLY A 97 -13.51 6.26 3.27
CA GLY A 97 -14.88 6.03 3.76
C GLY A 97 -15.47 7.11 4.69
N GLY A 98 -14.65 8.03 5.22
CA GLY A 98 -15.07 9.01 6.23
C GLY A 98 -15.39 8.40 7.62
N GLU A 99 -15.86 9.20 8.58
CA GLU A 99 -16.07 8.75 9.97
C GLU A 99 -17.18 7.71 10.14
N LEU A 100 -18.20 7.73 9.27
CA LEU A 100 -19.40 6.89 9.42
C LEU A 100 -19.30 5.54 8.73
N VAL A 101 -18.38 5.41 7.77
CA VAL A 101 -18.14 4.18 7.00
C VAL A 101 -16.65 3.90 6.99
N SER A 102 -16.25 2.74 7.50
CA SER A 102 -14.87 2.28 7.35
C SER A 102 -14.83 0.92 6.64
N MET A 103 -13.78 0.72 5.88
CA MET A 103 -13.49 -0.55 5.22
C MET A 103 -12.14 -1.06 5.71
N THR A 104 -12.11 -2.32 6.15
CA THR A 104 -10.90 -3.02 6.56
C THR A 104 -10.71 -4.23 5.67
N LEU A 105 -9.49 -4.43 5.19
CA LEU A 105 -9.07 -5.62 4.48
C LEU A 105 -8.21 -6.47 5.42
N THR A 106 -8.50 -7.76 5.56
CA THR A 106 -7.69 -8.67 6.39
C THR A 106 -7.24 -9.85 5.54
N ARG A 107 -5.92 -10.09 5.51
CA ARG A 107 -5.30 -11.09 4.66
C ARG A 107 -5.90 -12.48 4.94
N ILE A 108 -6.22 -13.19 3.87
CA ILE A 108 -6.65 -14.58 3.93
C ILE A 108 -5.37 -15.43 3.92
N GLN A 109 -5.17 -16.22 4.99
CA GLN A 109 -4.06 -17.18 5.08
C GLN A 109 -4.34 -18.43 4.24
#